data_AF-A0A536JE10-F1
#
_entry.id   AF-A0A536JE10-F1
#
_cell.length_a   1.000
_cell.length_b   1.000
_cell.length_c   1.000
_cell.angle_alpha   90.00
_cell.angle_beta   90.00
_cell.angle_gamma   90.00
#
_symmetry.space_group_name_H-M   'P 1'
#
loop_
_entity.id
_entity.type
_entity.pdbx_description
1 polymer ?
#
loop_
_entity_poly.entity_id
_entity_poly.type
_entity_poly.pdbx_seq_one_letter_code
_entity_poly.pdbx_strand_id
1 'polypeptide(L)'
;MGRTAAAIEARERAHLLIRLAAIALGGTLVLLAGVGATSLAALVLVLYLAAAVSVRYYPPLQRAPFVVPVLDLAAVTGLVSTLPLQLGPWILYAFAIGVAALRSGPVGAVAATALAVVGYDSALVLRGEQAHATDLWPVQALIAIGLVTAEIVWALARQDVDTLWSRNHALALSGLTRQREPEEVLRALIPELARLQSVEGAWVWTHGSDQRLRTTVTAGAAPPAEIIVSAEAMRAVLRPSPLERIVPNMTGLSIPISTNPPLTVGV
;
A
#
# COMPACT_ATOMS: atom_id res chain seq x y z
N MET A 1 5.93 8.51 -16.35
CA MET A 1 4.63 8.05 -16.88
C MET A 1 4.61 6.59 -17.36
N GLY A 2 5.70 5.99 -17.85
CA GLY A 2 5.68 4.60 -18.34
C GLY A 2 5.51 3.47 -17.30
N ARG A 3 5.99 3.62 -16.05
CA ARG A 3 5.91 2.53 -15.04
C ARG A 3 4.53 2.36 -14.40
N THR A 4 3.76 3.45 -14.25
CA THR A 4 2.40 3.37 -13.72
C THR A 4 1.48 2.67 -14.71
N ALA A 5 1.64 2.93 -16.01
CA ALA A 5 0.92 2.21 -17.07
C ALA A 5 1.29 0.71 -17.10
N ALA A 6 2.58 0.37 -17.01
CA ALA A 6 3.01 -1.03 -16.98
C ALA A 6 2.52 -1.79 -15.73
N ALA A 7 2.46 -1.13 -14.56
CA ALA A 7 1.93 -1.73 -13.34
C ALA A 7 0.41 -1.95 -13.41
N ILE A 8 -0.34 -1.00 -13.98
CA ILE A 8 -1.78 -1.13 -14.22
C ILE A 8 -2.04 -2.30 -15.18
N GLU A 9 -1.30 -2.37 -16.28
CA GLU A 9 -1.45 -3.44 -17.26
C GLU A 9 -1.08 -4.82 -16.69
N ALA A 10 -0.02 -4.92 -15.89
CA ALA A 10 0.36 -6.15 -15.21
C ALA A 10 -0.73 -6.61 -14.23
N ARG A 11 -1.32 -5.68 -13.48
CA ARG A 11 -2.42 -5.96 -12.53
C ARG A 11 -3.69 -6.42 -13.24
N GLU A 12 -4.05 -5.79 -14.36
CA GLU A 12 -5.17 -6.22 -15.19
C GLU A 12 -4.96 -7.62 -15.78
N ARG A 13 -3.75 -7.91 -16.27
CA ARG A 13 -3.38 -9.24 -16.77
C ARG A 13 -3.48 -10.28 -15.66
N ALA A 14 -2.97 -9.98 -14.46
CA ALA A 14 -3.04 -10.88 -13.31
C ALA A 14 -4.50 -11.18 -12.91
N HIS A 15 -5.38 -10.16 -12.85
CA HIS A 15 -6.80 -10.37 -12.60
C HIS A 15 -7.44 -11.32 -13.61
N LEU A 16 -7.15 -11.12 -14.90
CA LEU A 16 -7.71 -11.94 -15.96
C LEU A 16 -7.20 -13.39 -15.88
N LEU A 17 -5.91 -13.60 -15.63
CA LEU A 17 -5.33 -14.93 -15.47
C LEU A 17 -5.95 -15.70 -14.30
N ILE A 18 -6.14 -15.04 -13.16
CA ILE A 18 -6.77 -15.68 -11.98
C ILE A 18 -8.22 -16.05 -12.27
N ARG A 19 -8.98 -15.19 -12.95
CA ARG A 19 -10.35 -15.56 -13.34
C ARG A 19 -10.41 -16.69 -14.35
N LEU A 20 -9.53 -16.69 -15.36
CA LEU A 20 -9.47 -17.78 -16.32
C LEU A 20 -9.09 -19.10 -15.64
N ALA A 21 -8.17 -19.07 -14.68
CA ALA A 21 -7.82 -20.24 -13.88
C ALA A 21 -9.01 -20.73 -13.04
N ALA A 22 -9.77 -19.81 -12.43
CA ALA A 22 -11.00 -20.15 -11.69
C ALA A 22 -12.05 -20.79 -12.61
N ILE A 23 -12.25 -20.23 -13.82
CA ILE A 23 -13.20 -20.74 -14.80
C ILE A 23 -12.74 -22.11 -15.34
N ALA A 24 -11.45 -22.28 -15.60
CA ALA A 24 -10.90 -23.57 -16.04
C ALA A 24 -11.12 -24.65 -14.98
N LEU A 25 -10.79 -24.36 -13.72
CA LEU A 25 -11.03 -25.27 -12.61
C LEU A 25 -12.52 -25.56 -12.42
N GLY A 26 -13.36 -24.52 -12.47
CA GLY A 26 -14.82 -24.66 -12.43
C GLY A 26 -15.34 -25.56 -13.55
N GLY A 27 -14.81 -25.42 -14.77
CA GLY A 27 -15.11 -26.28 -15.91
C GLY A 27 -14.72 -27.74 -15.66
N THR A 28 -13.54 -27.99 -15.10
CA THR A 28 -13.12 -29.33 -14.69
C THR A 28 -14.07 -29.92 -13.65
N LEU A 29 -14.48 -29.15 -12.64
CA LEU A 29 -15.42 -29.61 -11.62
C LEU A 29 -16.81 -29.93 -12.19
N VAL A 30 -17.31 -29.09 -13.11
CA VAL A 30 -18.57 -29.35 -13.83
C VAL A 30 -18.48 -30.65 -14.63
N LEU A 31 -17.37 -30.89 -15.34
CA LEU A 31 -17.17 -32.14 -16.09
C LEU A 31 -17.14 -33.36 -15.17
N LEU A 32 -16.49 -33.26 -14.02
CA LEU A 32 -16.38 -34.34 -13.03
C LEU A 32 -17.71 -34.62 -12.31
N ALA A 33 -18.61 -33.65 -12.21
CA ALA A 33 -19.89 -33.78 -11.51
C ALA A 33 -20.90 -34.72 -12.21
N GLY A 34 -20.70 -35.04 -13.50
CA GLY A 34 -21.56 -35.98 -14.24
C GLY A 34 -22.95 -35.44 -14.62
N VAL A 35 -23.64 -36.14 -15.52
CA VAL A 35 -24.78 -35.62 -16.33
C VAL A 35 -26.02 -35.13 -15.53
N GLY A 36 -26.18 -35.52 -14.26
CA GLY A 36 -27.37 -35.19 -13.45
C GLY A 36 -27.32 -33.85 -12.70
N ALA A 37 -26.13 -33.36 -12.33
CA ALA A 37 -25.94 -32.12 -11.56
C ALA A 37 -25.45 -30.93 -12.43
N THR A 38 -25.28 -31.15 -13.74
CA THR A 38 -24.47 -30.31 -14.62
C THR A 38 -25.18 -29.13 -15.26
N SER A 39 -26.50 -29.15 -15.46
CA SER A 39 -27.16 -28.11 -16.27
C SER A 39 -27.09 -26.72 -15.62
N LEU A 40 -27.37 -26.64 -14.31
CA LEU A 40 -27.35 -25.38 -13.59
C LEU A 40 -25.91 -24.93 -13.29
N ALA A 41 -25.02 -25.85 -12.90
CA ALA A 41 -23.60 -25.53 -12.68
C ALA A 41 -22.91 -25.05 -13.96
N ALA A 42 -23.19 -25.69 -15.11
CA ALA A 42 -22.69 -25.25 -16.41
C ALA A 42 -23.26 -23.88 -16.79
N LEU A 43 -24.55 -23.62 -16.55
CA LEU A 43 -25.16 -22.32 -16.78
C LEU A 43 -24.47 -21.23 -15.94
N VAL A 44 -24.27 -21.46 -14.65
CA VAL A 44 -23.57 -20.51 -13.77
C VAL A 44 -22.14 -20.27 -14.25
N LEU A 45 -21.42 -21.31 -14.69
CA LEU A 45 -20.08 -21.17 -15.24
C LEU A 45 -20.05 -20.32 -16.52
N VAL A 46 -21.01 -20.55 -17.43
CA VAL A 46 -21.14 -19.76 -18.66
C VAL A 46 -21.48 -18.30 -18.33
N LEU A 47 -22.38 -18.06 -17.38
CA LEU A 47 -22.70 -16.71 -16.91
C LEU A 47 -21.49 -16.04 -16.26
N TYR A 48 -20.69 -16.79 -15.51
CA TYR A 48 -19.46 -16.27 -14.91
C TYR A 48 -18.43 -15.87 -15.98
N LEU A 49 -18.22 -16.72 -16.99
CA LEU A 49 -17.36 -16.40 -18.13
C LEU A 49 -17.88 -15.17 -18.88
N ALA A 50 -19.18 -15.12 -19.18
CA ALA A 50 -19.81 -13.99 -19.86
C ALA A 50 -19.61 -12.70 -19.05
N ALA A 51 -19.83 -12.73 -17.75
CA ALA A 51 -19.64 -11.58 -16.89
C ALA A 51 -18.16 -11.16 -16.78
N ALA A 52 -17.22 -12.11 -16.74
CA ALA A 52 -15.79 -11.82 -16.77
C ALA A 52 -15.38 -11.11 -18.08
N VAL A 53 -15.93 -11.56 -19.22
CA VAL A 53 -15.75 -10.93 -20.53
C VAL A 53 -16.40 -9.54 -20.55
N SER A 54 -17.64 -9.39 -20.06
CA SER A 54 -18.31 -8.08 -19.99
C SER A 54 -17.53 -7.08 -19.14
N VAL A 55 -17.03 -7.50 -17.97
CA VAL A 55 -16.17 -6.66 -17.12
C VAL A 55 -14.90 -6.27 -17.88
N ARG A 56 -14.31 -7.16 -18.67
CA ARG A 56 -13.09 -6.86 -19.45
C ARG A 56 -13.34 -5.79 -20.51
N TYR A 57 -14.47 -5.84 -21.21
CA TYR A 57 -14.76 -4.93 -22.32
C TYR A 57 -15.61 -3.71 -21.93
N TYR A 58 -16.08 -3.61 -20.68
CA TYR A 58 -16.89 -2.50 -20.20
C TYR A 58 -16.20 -1.71 -19.07
N PRO A 59 -15.45 -0.64 -19.41
CA PRO A 59 -14.72 0.20 -18.44
C PRO A 59 -15.54 0.76 -17.26
N PRO A 60 -16.83 1.12 -17.41
CA PRO A 60 -17.64 1.60 -16.29
C PRO A 60 -17.75 0.58 -15.15
N LEU A 61 -17.87 -0.71 -15.47
CA LEU A 61 -17.95 -1.78 -14.47
C LEU A 61 -16.62 -1.95 -13.70
N GLN A 62 -15.49 -1.65 -14.35
CA GLN A 62 -14.17 -1.70 -13.72
C GLN A 62 -13.89 -0.53 -12.78
N ARG A 63 -14.64 0.58 -12.88
CA ARG A 63 -14.48 1.74 -11.98
C ARG A 63 -15.15 1.52 -10.62
N ALA A 64 -16.18 0.70 -10.55
CA ALA A 64 -16.87 0.43 -9.30
C ALA A 64 -16.07 -0.55 -8.42
N PRO A 65 -15.62 -0.15 -7.22
CA PRO A 65 -14.66 -0.92 -6.42
C PRO A 65 -15.20 -2.26 -5.92
N PHE A 66 -16.52 -2.40 -5.77
CA PHE A 66 -17.16 -3.61 -5.22
C PHE A 66 -17.79 -4.52 -6.27
N VAL A 67 -18.12 -4.01 -7.46
CA VAL A 67 -18.88 -4.77 -8.47
C VAL A 67 -18.17 -6.07 -8.87
N VAL A 68 -16.87 -6.00 -9.12
CA VAL A 68 -16.07 -7.15 -9.54
C VAL A 68 -15.93 -8.20 -8.42
N PRO A 69 -15.46 -7.87 -7.20
CA PRO A 69 -15.38 -8.84 -6.13
C PRO A 69 -16.72 -9.50 -5.81
N VAL A 70 -17.81 -8.72 -5.79
CA VAL A 70 -19.16 -9.23 -5.52
C VAL A 70 -19.63 -10.18 -6.62
N LEU A 71 -19.38 -9.83 -7.89
CA LEU A 71 -19.71 -10.69 -9.03
C LEU A 71 -18.94 -12.02 -8.96
N ASP A 72 -17.62 -11.96 -8.77
CA ASP A 72 -16.77 -13.15 -8.72
C ASP A 72 -17.21 -14.07 -7.57
N LEU A 73 -17.52 -13.49 -6.41
CA LEU A 73 -17.94 -14.23 -5.23
C LEU A 73 -19.36 -14.81 -5.36
N ALA A 74 -20.29 -14.07 -5.97
CA ALA A 74 -21.64 -14.57 -6.26
C ALA A 74 -21.62 -15.74 -7.26
N ALA A 75 -20.80 -15.63 -8.31
CA ALA A 75 -20.62 -16.69 -9.28
C ALA A 75 -20.02 -17.95 -8.65
N VAL A 76 -18.97 -17.80 -7.85
CA VAL A 76 -18.37 -18.91 -7.10
C VAL A 76 -19.37 -19.53 -6.12
N THR A 77 -20.13 -18.71 -5.39
CA THR A 77 -21.17 -19.20 -4.47
C THR A 77 -22.23 -20.02 -5.21
N GLY A 78 -22.65 -19.57 -6.40
CA GLY A 78 -23.55 -20.32 -7.27
C GLY A 78 -22.97 -21.67 -7.72
N LEU A 79 -21.69 -21.71 -8.10
CA LEU A 79 -20.99 -22.96 -8.46
C LEU A 79 -20.89 -23.90 -7.26
N VAL A 80 -20.50 -23.40 -6.10
CA VAL A 80 -20.41 -24.19 -4.85
C VAL A 80 -21.77 -24.73 -4.44
N SER A 81 -22.84 -23.95 -4.64
CA SER A 81 -24.22 -24.34 -4.33
C SER A 81 -24.79 -25.37 -5.29
N THR A 82 -24.16 -25.59 -6.46
CA THR A 82 -24.67 -26.48 -7.52
C THR A 82 -23.81 -27.73 -7.72
N LEU A 83 -22.51 -27.66 -7.44
CA LEU A 83 -21.58 -28.78 -7.60
C LEU A 83 -21.52 -29.70 -6.37
N PRO A 84 -21.35 -31.02 -6.53
CA PRO A 84 -21.17 -31.94 -5.40
C PRO A 84 -20.04 -31.52 -4.46
N LEU A 85 -20.29 -31.49 -3.13
CA LEU A 85 -19.29 -31.06 -2.13
C LEU A 85 -18.04 -31.94 -2.12
N GLN A 86 -18.18 -33.21 -2.47
CA GLN A 86 -17.10 -34.20 -2.55
C GLN A 86 -16.00 -33.79 -3.54
N LEU A 87 -16.32 -32.95 -4.53
CA LEU A 87 -15.36 -32.43 -5.51
C LEU A 87 -14.57 -31.22 -4.99
N GLY A 88 -14.85 -30.75 -3.77
CA GLY A 88 -14.19 -29.60 -3.16
C GLY A 88 -14.39 -28.26 -3.89
N PRO A 89 -15.60 -27.90 -4.35
CA PRO A 89 -15.82 -26.68 -5.13
C PRO A 89 -15.51 -25.38 -4.35
N TRP A 90 -15.45 -25.45 -3.02
CA TRP A 90 -15.08 -24.33 -2.14
C TRP A 90 -13.70 -23.74 -2.46
N ILE A 91 -12.79 -24.51 -3.08
CA ILE A 91 -11.47 -24.04 -3.51
C ILE A 91 -11.58 -22.84 -4.47
N LEU A 92 -12.69 -22.72 -5.20
CA LEU A 92 -12.94 -21.62 -6.13
C LEU A 92 -12.98 -20.25 -5.42
N TYR A 93 -13.31 -20.20 -4.12
CA TYR A 93 -13.27 -18.96 -3.34
C TYR A 93 -11.86 -18.40 -3.20
N ALA A 94 -10.81 -19.24 -3.23
CA ALA A 94 -9.43 -18.78 -3.16
C ALA A 94 -9.09 -17.83 -4.33
N PHE A 95 -9.67 -18.07 -5.51
CA PHE A 95 -9.50 -17.20 -6.66
C PHE A 95 -10.21 -15.85 -6.46
N ALA A 96 -11.43 -15.87 -5.93
CA ALA A 96 -12.17 -14.64 -5.61
C ALA A 96 -11.43 -13.80 -4.56
N ILE A 97 -10.87 -14.44 -3.52
CA ILE A 97 -10.01 -13.81 -2.51
C ILE A 97 -8.77 -13.20 -3.16
N GLY A 98 -8.09 -13.95 -4.03
CA GLY A 98 -6.90 -13.47 -4.75
C GLY A 98 -7.19 -12.26 -5.66
N VAL A 99 -8.31 -12.27 -6.40
CA VAL A 99 -8.74 -11.12 -7.22
C VAL A 99 -9.03 -9.91 -6.33
N ALA A 100 -9.75 -10.09 -5.22
CA ALA A 100 -10.05 -9.00 -4.30
C ALA A 100 -8.77 -8.43 -3.64
N ALA A 101 -7.82 -9.31 -3.29
CA ALA A 101 -6.53 -8.92 -2.74
C ALA A 101 -5.72 -8.11 -3.75
N LEU A 102 -5.65 -8.57 -5.00
CA LEU A 102 -5.00 -7.83 -6.06
C LEU A 102 -5.66 -6.50 -6.33
N ARG A 103 -6.98 -6.34 -6.18
CA ARG A 103 -7.71 -5.10 -6.50
C ARG A 103 -7.75 -4.08 -5.37
N SER A 104 -7.90 -4.55 -4.14
CA SER A 104 -8.16 -3.70 -2.97
C SER A 104 -7.12 -3.89 -1.86
N GLY A 105 -6.04 -4.62 -2.14
CA GLY A 105 -4.96 -4.85 -1.20
C GLY A 105 -5.36 -5.83 -0.08
N PRO A 106 -4.70 -5.75 1.09
CA PRO A 106 -4.94 -6.71 2.18
C PRO A 106 -6.38 -6.65 2.72
N VAL A 107 -6.99 -5.45 2.76
CA VAL A 107 -8.39 -5.27 3.15
C VAL A 107 -9.34 -6.00 2.20
N GLY A 108 -9.02 -6.00 0.90
CA GLY A 108 -9.77 -6.76 -0.10
C GLY A 108 -9.76 -8.26 0.15
N ALA A 109 -8.60 -8.81 0.51
CA ALA A 109 -8.44 -10.22 0.84
C ALA A 109 -9.31 -10.61 2.06
N VAL A 110 -9.25 -9.82 3.13
CA VAL A 110 -10.02 -10.07 4.36
C VAL A 110 -11.53 -9.97 4.10
N ALA A 111 -11.98 -8.92 3.42
CA ALA A 111 -13.40 -8.74 3.10
C ALA A 111 -13.94 -9.88 2.22
N ALA A 112 -13.20 -10.26 1.18
CA ALA A 112 -13.58 -11.38 0.32
C ALA A 112 -13.57 -12.71 1.06
N THR A 113 -12.67 -12.90 2.03
CA THR A 113 -12.64 -14.10 2.87
C THR A 113 -13.87 -14.18 3.75
N ALA A 114 -14.26 -13.09 4.41
CA ALA A 114 -15.48 -13.04 5.21
C ALA A 114 -16.72 -13.35 4.36
N LEU A 115 -16.82 -12.74 3.18
CA LEU A 115 -17.91 -13.01 2.24
C LEU A 115 -17.88 -14.46 1.72
N ALA A 116 -16.70 -15.04 1.50
CA ALA A 116 -16.55 -16.43 1.05
C ALA A 116 -17.01 -17.42 2.13
N VAL A 117 -16.72 -17.14 3.41
CA VAL A 117 -17.22 -17.94 4.53
C VAL A 117 -18.75 -17.85 4.58
N VAL A 118 -19.32 -16.65 4.52
CA VAL A 118 -20.79 -16.47 4.50
C VAL A 118 -21.41 -17.16 3.28
N GLY A 119 -20.78 -17.04 2.11
CA GLY A 119 -21.21 -17.71 0.88
C GLY A 119 -21.18 -19.23 1.01
N TYR A 120 -20.12 -19.78 1.59
CA TYR A 120 -19.99 -21.21 1.83
C TYR A 120 -21.03 -21.72 2.83
N ASP A 121 -21.21 -21.02 3.95
CA ASP A 121 -22.22 -21.36 4.96
C ASP A 121 -23.63 -21.31 4.37
N SER A 122 -23.94 -20.29 3.57
CA SER A 122 -25.24 -20.22 2.88
C SER A 122 -25.44 -21.37 1.89
N ALA A 123 -24.40 -21.78 1.16
CA ALA A 123 -24.45 -22.95 0.28
C ALA A 123 -24.66 -24.26 1.05
N LEU A 124 -24.08 -24.40 2.25
CA LEU A 124 -24.33 -25.54 3.13
C LEU A 124 -25.76 -25.55 3.67
N VAL A 125 -26.29 -24.40 4.10
CA VAL A 125 -27.67 -24.26 4.59
C VAL A 125 -28.68 -24.64 3.50
N LEU A 126 -28.47 -24.18 2.26
CA LEU A 126 -29.31 -24.56 1.12
C LEU A 126 -29.30 -26.06 0.82
N ARG A 127 -28.30 -26.79 1.33
CA ARG A 127 -28.09 -28.23 1.11
C ARG A 127 -28.48 -29.10 2.28
N GLY A 128 -28.91 -28.50 3.41
CA GLY A 128 -29.66 -29.05 4.55
C GLY A 128 -29.41 -30.48 5.03
N GLU A 129 -29.63 -31.47 4.15
CA GLU A 129 -29.58 -32.91 4.43
C GLU A 129 -28.23 -33.57 4.09
N GLN A 130 -27.33 -32.89 3.35
CA GLN A 130 -26.05 -33.45 2.88
C GLN A 130 -24.82 -32.93 3.63
N ALA A 131 -24.97 -31.96 4.53
CA ALA A 131 -23.87 -31.32 5.23
C ALA A 131 -23.39 -32.17 6.41
N HIS A 132 -22.15 -32.62 6.36
CA HIS A 132 -21.51 -33.37 7.44
C HIS A 132 -20.68 -32.43 8.32
N ALA A 133 -20.45 -32.78 9.58
CA ALA A 133 -19.58 -31.99 10.47
C ALA A 133 -18.15 -31.82 9.91
N THR A 134 -17.69 -32.75 9.06
CA THR A 134 -16.43 -32.65 8.32
C THR A 134 -16.43 -31.49 7.34
N ASP A 135 -17.57 -31.08 6.79
CA ASP A 135 -17.67 -30.01 5.79
C ASP A 135 -17.43 -28.62 6.37
N LEU A 136 -17.09 -28.49 7.65
CA LEU A 136 -16.69 -27.23 8.29
C LEU A 136 -15.20 -26.91 8.14
N TRP A 137 -14.34 -27.90 7.82
CA TRP A 137 -12.91 -27.67 7.62
C TRP A 137 -12.58 -26.65 6.51
N PRO A 138 -13.35 -26.55 5.40
CA PRO A 138 -13.13 -25.54 4.37
C PRO A 138 -13.24 -24.11 4.90
N VAL A 139 -14.05 -23.84 5.92
CA VAL A 139 -14.12 -22.51 6.55
C VAL A 139 -12.76 -22.13 7.14
N GLN A 140 -12.12 -23.04 7.88
CA GLN A 140 -10.80 -22.82 8.44
C GLN A 140 -9.74 -22.64 7.34
N ALA A 141 -9.82 -23.45 6.28
CA ALA A 141 -8.92 -23.33 5.14
C ALA A 141 -9.05 -21.98 4.42
N LEU A 142 -10.29 -21.51 4.20
CA LEU A 142 -10.56 -20.20 3.59
C LEU A 142 -10.04 -19.05 4.46
N ILE A 143 -10.24 -19.12 5.78
CA ILE A 143 -9.67 -18.14 6.72
C ILE A 143 -8.15 -18.11 6.61
N ALA A 144 -7.49 -19.28 6.61
CA ALA A 144 -6.04 -19.37 6.48
C ALA A 144 -5.54 -18.80 5.15
N ILE A 145 -6.18 -19.17 4.03
CA ILE A 145 -5.87 -18.62 2.70
C ILE A 145 -6.03 -17.10 2.69
N GLY A 146 -7.12 -16.59 3.28
CA GLY A 146 -7.40 -15.17 3.39
C GLY A 146 -6.33 -14.41 4.15
N LEU A 147 -5.96 -14.90 5.33
CA LEU A 147 -4.92 -14.31 6.18
C LEU A 147 -3.56 -14.33 5.51
N VAL A 148 -3.14 -15.47 4.96
CA VAL A 148 -1.84 -15.59 4.26
C VAL A 148 -1.80 -14.64 3.06
N THR A 149 -2.88 -14.57 2.28
CA THR A 149 -2.97 -13.66 1.14
C THR A 149 -2.89 -12.20 1.59
N ALA A 150 -3.62 -11.82 2.64
CA ALA A 150 -3.59 -10.48 3.20
C ALA A 150 -2.19 -10.10 3.68
N GLU A 151 -1.53 -10.99 4.42
CA GLU A 151 -0.17 -10.78 4.93
C GLU A 151 0.86 -10.64 3.81
N ILE A 152 0.80 -11.48 2.77
CA ILE A 152 1.70 -11.38 1.61
C ILE A 152 1.53 -10.03 0.93
N VAL A 153 0.28 -9.64 0.65
CA VAL A 153 0.00 -8.36 -0.03
C VAL A 153 0.40 -7.17 0.84
N TRP A 154 0.19 -7.26 2.15
CA TRP A 154 0.62 -6.22 3.09
C TRP A 154 2.14 -6.12 3.21
N ALA A 155 2.85 -7.25 3.24
CA ALA A 155 4.31 -7.28 3.25
C ALA A 155 4.91 -6.68 1.98
N LEU A 156 4.36 -7.01 0.81
CA LEU A 156 4.78 -6.44 -0.48
C LEU A 156 4.52 -4.91 -0.52
N ALA A 157 3.36 -4.46 -0.03
CA ALA A 157 3.05 -3.04 0.03
C ALA A 157 4.03 -2.25 0.91
N ARG A 158 4.51 -2.83 2.02
CA ARG A 158 5.54 -2.20 2.88
C ARG A 158 6.89 -2.08 2.16
N GLN A 159 7.32 -3.12 1.45
CA GLN A 159 8.57 -3.10 0.69
C GLN A 159 8.58 -2.04 -0.42
N ASP A 160 7.45 -1.84 -1.10
CA ASP A 160 7.32 -0.79 -2.12
C ASP A 160 7.47 0.62 -1.52
N VAL A 161 6.94 0.86 -0.32
CA VAL A 161 7.08 2.15 0.37
C VAL A 161 8.54 2.40 0.76
N ASP A 162 9.21 1.40 1.34
CA ASP A 162 10.61 1.52 1.77
C ASP A 162 11.56 1.73 0.59
N THR A 163 11.31 1.05 -0.54
CA THR A 163 12.10 1.21 -1.77
C THR A 163 11.86 2.55 -2.46
N LEU A 164 10.64 3.07 -2.46
CA LEU A 164 10.34 4.41 -2.98
C LEU A 164 10.97 5.50 -2.10
N TRP A 165 10.90 5.33 -0.78
CA TRP A 165 11.50 6.25 0.17
C TRP A 165 13.03 6.28 0.03
N SER A 166 13.69 5.13 0.06
CA SER A 166 15.15 5.02 -0.12
C SER A 166 15.62 5.57 -1.47
N ARG A 167 14.84 5.37 -2.55
CA ARG A 167 15.17 5.91 -3.88
C ARG A 167 15.02 7.42 -3.95
N ASN A 168 13.94 7.98 -3.38
CA ASN A 168 13.76 9.43 -3.33
C ASN A 168 14.87 10.07 -2.48
N HIS A 169 15.24 9.43 -1.37
CA HIS A 169 16.34 9.86 -0.53
C HIS A 169 17.69 9.78 -1.26
N ALA A 170 17.97 8.70 -1.98
CA ALA A 170 19.19 8.55 -2.78
C ALA A 170 19.25 9.56 -3.94
N LEU A 171 18.12 9.87 -4.59
CA LEU A 171 18.06 10.89 -5.64
C LEU A 171 18.28 12.30 -5.07
N ALA A 172 17.67 12.62 -3.92
CA ALA A 172 17.90 13.87 -3.20
C ALA A 172 19.38 14.01 -2.81
N LEU A 173 19.99 12.96 -2.24
CA LEU A 173 21.41 12.93 -1.90
C LEU A 173 22.32 13.03 -3.15
N SER A 174 21.96 12.40 -4.27
CA SER A 174 22.71 12.50 -5.53
C SER A 174 22.61 13.89 -6.18
N GLY A 175 21.52 14.61 -5.93
CA GLY A 175 21.35 16.00 -6.35
C GLY A 175 22.26 16.92 -5.53
N LEU A 176 22.37 16.66 -4.23
CA LEU A 176 23.26 17.40 -3.32
C LEU A 176 24.74 17.18 -3.64
N THR A 177 25.15 15.97 -4.08
CA THR A 177 26.56 15.71 -4.45
C THR A 177 26.98 16.30 -5.81
N ARG A 178 26.04 16.73 -6.65
CA ARG A 178 26.33 17.40 -7.94
C ARG A 178 26.50 18.91 -7.83
N GLN A 179 26.07 19.52 -6.73
CA GLN A 179 26.20 20.95 -6.52
C GLN A 179 27.62 21.28 -6.04
N ARG A 180 28.28 22.22 -6.71
CA ARG A 180 29.66 22.61 -6.42
C ARG A 180 29.77 23.67 -5.33
N GLU A 181 28.69 24.41 -5.07
CA GLU A 181 28.68 25.49 -4.09
C GLU A 181 27.92 25.08 -2.82
N PRO A 182 28.54 25.22 -1.64
CA PRO A 182 27.96 24.78 -0.36
C PRO A 182 26.65 25.51 -0.03
N GLU A 183 26.45 26.74 -0.52
CA GLU A 183 25.19 27.47 -0.34
C GLU A 183 24.02 26.87 -1.13
N GLU A 184 24.27 26.36 -2.33
CA GLU A 184 23.24 25.72 -3.16
C GLU A 184 22.75 24.43 -2.50
N VAL A 185 23.69 23.66 -1.93
CA VAL A 185 23.41 22.42 -1.18
C VAL A 185 22.47 22.71 -0.02
N LEU A 186 22.73 23.79 0.72
CA LEU A 186 21.90 24.20 1.85
C LEU A 186 20.53 24.71 1.39
N ARG A 187 20.46 25.48 0.29
CA ARG A 187 19.17 25.92 -0.28
C ARG A 187 18.30 24.76 -0.75
N ALA A 188 18.90 23.66 -1.19
CA ALA A 188 18.17 22.45 -1.58
C ALA A 188 17.81 21.56 -0.37
N LEU A 189 18.69 21.46 0.64
CA LEU A 189 18.50 20.59 1.80
C LEU A 189 17.44 21.11 2.78
N ILE A 190 17.42 22.42 3.05
CA ILE A 190 16.56 23.02 4.07
C ILE A 190 15.05 22.82 3.81
N PRO A 191 14.55 23.01 2.57
CA PRO A 191 13.16 22.70 2.25
C PRO A 191 12.80 21.22 2.42
N GLU A 192 13.73 20.30 2.21
CA GLU A 192 13.50 18.86 2.40
C GLU A 192 13.48 18.48 3.88
N LEU A 193 14.32 19.11 4.71
CA LEU A 193 14.27 18.94 6.17
C LEU A 193 12.94 19.44 6.75
N ALA A 194 12.43 20.58 6.28
CA ALA A 194 11.14 21.13 6.71
C ALA A 194 9.92 20.31 6.25
N ARG A 195 10.10 19.33 5.35
CA ARG A 195 9.02 18.42 4.91
C ARG A 195 8.90 17.16 5.76
N LEU A 196 9.85 16.92 6.68
CA LEU A 196 9.76 15.81 7.62
C LEU A 196 8.58 16.04 8.58
N GLN A 197 7.77 15.01 8.83
CA GLN A 197 6.53 15.13 9.62
C GLN A 197 6.75 15.61 11.07
N SER A 198 7.96 15.48 11.61
CA SER A 198 8.33 15.88 12.96
C SER A 198 9.02 17.25 13.03
N VAL A 199 9.10 18.00 11.93
CA VAL A 199 9.84 19.25 11.81
C VAL A 199 8.89 20.37 11.44
N GLU A 200 8.78 21.40 12.28
CA GLU A 200 7.94 22.58 12.02
C GLU A 200 8.63 23.61 11.13
N GLY A 201 9.96 23.63 11.11
CA GLY A 201 10.75 24.45 10.21
C GLY A 201 12.23 24.11 10.26
N ALA A 202 12.97 24.52 9.23
CA ALA A 202 14.41 24.38 9.15
C ALA A 202 15.04 25.65 8.59
N TRP A 203 16.22 26.01 9.07
CA TRP A 203 16.93 27.21 8.60
C TRP A 203 18.45 27.12 8.78
N VAL A 204 19.17 28.05 8.18
CA VAL A 204 20.63 28.18 8.28
C VAL A 204 20.99 29.50 8.96
N TRP A 205 21.82 29.43 9.99
CA TRP A 205 22.49 30.57 10.60
C TRP A 205 23.91 30.72 10.07
N THR A 206 24.21 31.93 9.62
CA THR A 206 25.56 32.45 9.43
C THR A 206 26.03 33.17 10.69
N HIS A 207 27.30 32.98 11.05
CA HIS A 207 27.88 33.57 12.26
C HIS A 207 28.51 34.92 11.92
N GLY A 208 27.96 36.01 12.45
CA GLY A 208 28.52 37.35 12.33
C GLY A 208 29.55 37.66 13.41
N SER A 209 30.34 38.71 13.22
CA SER A 209 31.46 39.09 14.09
C SER A 209 31.08 39.62 15.49
N ASP A 210 29.80 39.82 15.80
CA ASP A 210 29.34 40.51 17.02
C ASP A 210 28.26 39.75 17.81
N GLN A 211 28.42 38.44 18.00
CA GLN A 211 27.40 37.58 18.64
C GLN A 211 26.04 37.61 17.92
N ARG A 212 26.06 37.85 16.60
CA ARG A 212 24.88 37.91 15.75
C ARG A 212 24.77 36.65 14.90
N LEU A 213 23.60 36.03 14.93
CA LEU A 213 23.21 34.97 14.02
C LEU A 213 22.32 35.56 12.94
N ARG A 214 22.68 35.35 11.68
CA ARG A 214 21.86 35.78 10.55
C ARG A 214 21.27 34.57 9.85
N THR A 215 19.95 34.57 9.73
CA THR A 215 19.20 33.51 9.09
C THR A 215 19.22 33.73 7.58
N THR A 216 19.84 32.82 6.82
CA THR A 216 20.08 33.00 5.37
C THR A 216 19.20 32.13 4.48
N VAL A 217 18.84 30.94 4.94
CA VAL A 217 17.95 30.01 4.25
C VAL A 217 16.91 29.55 5.24
N THR A 218 15.64 29.50 4.86
CA THR A 218 14.52 29.12 5.75
C THR A 218 13.47 28.33 4.98
N ALA A 219 12.86 27.35 5.65
CA ALA A 219 11.63 26.69 5.21
C ALA A 219 10.78 26.36 6.44
N GLY A 220 9.48 26.68 6.42
CA GLY A 220 8.59 26.49 7.59
C GLY A 220 8.75 27.58 8.66
N ALA A 221 8.49 27.22 9.91
CA ALA A 221 8.62 28.13 11.06
C ALA A 221 10.10 28.44 11.32
N ALA A 222 10.50 29.69 11.08
CA ALA A 222 11.88 30.13 11.20
C ALA A 222 12.03 31.31 12.18
N PRO A 223 13.19 31.44 12.83
CA PRO A 223 13.49 32.57 13.69
C PRO A 223 13.66 33.88 12.90
N PRO A 224 13.76 35.03 13.59
CA PRO A 224 14.02 36.32 12.97
C PRO A 224 15.25 36.31 12.05
N ALA A 225 15.25 37.20 11.05
CA ALA A 225 16.33 37.32 10.07
C ALA A 225 17.70 37.59 10.72
N GLU A 226 17.74 38.28 11.86
CA GLU A 226 18.94 38.50 12.65
C GLU A 226 18.58 38.35 14.15
N ILE A 227 19.41 37.61 14.89
CA ILE A 227 19.25 37.39 16.32
C ILE A 227 20.56 37.74 17.01
N ILE A 228 20.48 38.50 18.09
CA ILE A 228 21.61 38.73 19.00
C ILE A 228 21.54 37.67 20.09
N VAL A 229 22.59 36.86 20.21
CA VAL A 229 22.66 35.78 21.20
C VAL A 229 23.73 36.08 22.24
N SER A 230 23.65 35.45 23.41
CA SER A 230 24.70 35.58 24.42
C SER A 230 26.01 34.91 23.98
N ALA A 231 27.13 35.28 24.59
CA ALA A 231 28.42 34.63 24.35
C ALA A 231 28.41 33.11 24.65
N GLU A 232 27.53 32.67 25.55
CA GLU A 232 27.35 31.25 25.88
C GLU A 232 26.51 30.53 24.82
N ALA A 233 25.43 31.15 24.35
CA ALA A 233 24.63 30.66 23.23
C ALA A 233 25.46 30.58 21.94
N MET A 234 26.33 31.57 21.67
CA MET A 234 27.25 31.52 20.53
C MET A 234 28.23 30.34 20.62
N ARG A 235 28.70 29.99 21.82
CA ARG A 235 29.51 28.78 22.04
C ARG A 235 28.69 27.50 21.85
N ALA A 236 27.41 27.51 22.22
CA ALA A 236 26.52 26.37 22.02
C ALA A 236 26.24 26.11 20.52
N VAL A 237 26.09 27.16 19.71
CA VAL A 237 25.88 27.09 18.25
C VAL A 237 27.02 26.37 17.51
N LEU A 238 28.23 26.40 18.06
CA LEU A 238 29.43 25.74 17.50
C LEU A 238 29.48 24.23 17.78
N ARG A 239 28.51 23.68 18.51
CA ARG A 239 28.41 22.24 18.83
C ARG A 239 26.98 21.74 18.58
N PRO A 240 26.78 20.43 18.34
CA PRO A 240 25.45 19.85 18.36
C PRO A 240 24.80 20.14 19.71
N SER A 241 23.69 20.89 19.71
CA SER A 241 23.06 21.33 20.96
C SER A 241 21.54 21.51 20.81
N PRO A 242 20.78 21.41 21.91
CA PRO A 242 19.36 21.74 21.90
C PRO A 242 19.15 23.21 21.55
N LEU A 243 18.19 23.49 20.68
CA LEU A 243 17.93 24.84 20.16
C LEU A 243 17.50 25.80 21.28
N GLU A 244 16.88 25.28 22.33
CA GLU A 244 16.46 25.98 23.56
C GLU A 244 17.64 26.68 24.27
N ARG A 245 18.86 26.14 24.13
CA ARG A 245 20.07 26.75 24.71
C ARG A 245 20.56 27.97 23.93
N ILE A 246 20.06 28.16 22.71
CA ILE A 246 20.45 29.23 21.80
C ILE A 246 19.31 30.25 21.67
N VAL A 247 18.09 29.75 21.43
CA VAL A 247 16.86 30.52 21.33
C VAL A 247 15.84 29.92 22.30
N PRO A 248 15.65 30.50 23.51
CA PRO A 248 14.88 29.89 24.60
C PRO A 248 13.42 29.54 24.27
N ASN A 249 12.84 30.19 23.26
CA ASN A 249 11.45 30.01 22.86
C ASN A 249 11.27 28.99 21.72
N MET A 250 12.32 28.26 21.36
CA MET A 250 12.28 27.27 20.28
C MET A 250 12.84 25.94 20.76
N THR A 251 12.13 24.86 20.47
CA THR A 251 12.52 23.48 20.77
C THR A 251 13.02 22.81 19.51
N GLY A 252 14.18 22.15 19.57
CA GLY A 252 14.77 21.58 18.37
C GLY A 252 16.26 21.27 18.53
N LEU A 253 16.95 21.14 17.40
CA LEU A 253 18.36 20.78 17.37
C LEU A 253 19.17 21.72 16.48
N SER A 254 20.30 22.20 16.99
CA SER A 254 21.28 22.96 16.23
C SER A 254 22.42 22.05 15.77
N ILE A 255 22.68 21.97 14.47
CA ILE A 255 23.75 21.15 13.88
C ILE A 255 24.79 22.08 13.26
N PRO A 256 26.01 22.19 13.82
CA PRO A 256 27.08 22.98 13.19
C PRO A 256 27.58 22.28 11.93
N ILE A 257 27.81 23.07 10.89
CA ILE A 257 28.44 22.66 9.64
C ILE A 257 29.81 23.31 9.54
N SER A 258 30.84 22.47 9.37
CA SER A 258 32.23 22.91 9.24
C SER A 258 32.51 23.47 7.84
N THR A 259 31.97 24.65 7.55
CA THR A 259 32.30 25.48 6.37
C THR A 259 33.13 26.69 6.77
N ASN A 260 33.71 27.39 5.78
CA ASN A 260 34.33 28.69 5.98
C ASN A 260 33.62 29.72 5.09
N PRO A 261 32.80 30.64 5.65
CA PRO A 261 32.53 30.85 7.08
C PRO A 261 31.68 29.72 7.73
N PRO A 262 31.74 29.55 9.06
CA PRO A 262 30.97 28.51 9.77
C PRO A 262 29.47 28.79 9.70
N LEU A 263 28.71 27.70 9.54
CA LEU A 263 27.26 27.71 9.41
C LEU A 263 26.64 26.78 10.45
N THR A 264 25.41 27.03 10.86
CA THR A 264 24.65 26.12 11.73
C THR A 264 23.24 25.94 11.19
N VAL A 265 22.79 24.70 11.08
CA VAL A 265 21.40 24.39 10.72
C VAL A 265 20.57 24.30 12.00
N GLY A 266 19.45 25.01 12.05
CA GLY A 266 18.42 24.84 13.06
C GLY A 266 17.24 24.06 12.48
N VAL A 267 16.73 23.11 13.26
CA VAL A 267 15.56 22.27 12.97
C VAL A 267 14.70 22.18 14.22
#